data_AF-A0A2R7K6E2-F1
#
_entry.id   AF-A0A2R7K6E2-F1
#
_cell.length_a   1.000
_cell.length_b   1.000
_cell.length_c   1.000
_cell.angle_alpha   90.00
_cell.angle_beta   90.00
_cell.angle_gamma   90.00
#
_symmetry.space_group_name_H-M   'P 1'
#
loop_
_entity.id
_entity.type
_entity.pdbx_description
1 polymer ?
#
loop_
_entity_poly.entity_id
_entity_poly.type
_entity_poly.pdbx_seq_one_letter_code
_entity_poly.pdbx_strand_id
1 'polypeptide(L)'
;MKIYRFAVVLFVFFLSCDKKTKVEKAVEEIPVDIKVERFDKAFFETKPEDLAKIKKQYPFFFPAGTDDNVWLKKMEDPIWREVYTEVQKKYSNFEPVRQEFNTLFQHVKYYF
;
A
#
# COMPACT_ATOMS: atom_id res chain seq x y z
N MET A 1 9.45 -29.84 46.26
CA MET A 1 10.45 -29.75 45.16
C MET A 1 9.86 -29.82 43.74
N LYS A 2 8.85 -30.66 43.43
CA LYS A 2 8.28 -30.75 42.06
C LYS A 2 7.59 -29.46 41.58
N ILE A 3 6.85 -28.75 42.44
CA ILE A 3 6.15 -27.49 42.11
C ILE A 3 7.13 -26.36 41.74
N TYR A 4 8.26 -26.26 42.45
CA TYR A 4 9.30 -25.27 42.13
C TYR A 4 9.94 -25.50 40.77
N ARG A 5 10.10 -26.77 40.33
CA ARG A 5 10.58 -27.09 38.98
C ARG A 5 9.57 -26.65 37.91
N PHE A 6 8.28 -26.85 38.15
CA PHE A 6 7.23 -26.34 37.26
C PHE A 6 7.20 -24.81 37.20
N ALA A 7 7.38 -24.12 38.33
CA ALA A 7 7.44 -22.66 38.38
C ALA A 7 8.65 -22.08 37.61
N VAL A 8 9.83 -22.72 37.73
CA VAL A 8 11.03 -22.33 36.98
C VAL A 8 10.82 -22.52 35.48
N VAL A 9 10.22 -23.64 35.06
CA VAL A 9 9.90 -23.88 33.64
C VAL A 9 8.91 -22.83 33.13
N LEU A 10 7.85 -22.54 33.88
CA LEU A 10 6.87 -21.50 33.52
C LEU A 10 7.55 -20.12 33.36
N PHE A 11 8.46 -19.77 34.27
CA PHE A 11 9.17 -18.49 34.25
C PHE A 11 10.09 -18.35 33.01
N VAL A 12 10.76 -19.43 32.62
CA VAL A 12 11.59 -19.46 31.40
C VAL A 12 10.74 -19.30 30.14
N PHE A 13 9.51 -19.84 30.12
CA PHE A 13 8.57 -19.61 29.01
C PHE A 13 8.16 -18.13 28.88
N PHE A 14 8.00 -17.41 29.99
CA PHE A 14 7.71 -15.96 29.95
C PHE A 14 8.91 -15.12 29.49
N LEU A 15 10.16 -15.56 29.75
CA LEU A 15 11.38 -14.87 29.32
C LEU A 15 11.71 -15.04 27.83
N SER A 16 11.18 -16.07 27.17
CA SER A 16 11.43 -16.32 25.74
C SER A 16 10.62 -15.42 24.79
N CYS A 17 9.76 -14.54 25.31
CA CYS A 17 8.82 -13.75 24.52
C CYS A 17 9.39 -12.37 24.14
N ASP A 18 10.60 -12.32 23.56
CA ASP A 18 11.00 -11.15 22.76
C ASP A 18 10.53 -11.41 21.32
N LYS A 19 9.34 -10.89 20.99
CA LYS A 19 8.66 -11.22 19.73
C LYS A 19 9.38 -10.71 18.47
N LYS A 20 10.35 -9.80 18.62
CA LYS A 20 11.05 -9.14 17.53
C LYS A 20 12.54 -9.43 17.59
N THR A 21 13.12 -9.80 16.45
CA THR A 21 14.56 -10.04 16.34
C THR A 21 15.33 -8.71 16.45
N LYS A 22 16.65 -8.79 16.65
CA LYS A 22 17.53 -7.59 16.57
C LYS A 22 17.40 -6.88 15.22
N VAL A 23 17.15 -7.64 14.16
CA VAL A 23 16.96 -7.11 12.80
C VAL A 23 15.64 -6.35 12.73
N GLU A 24 14.53 -6.92 13.20
CA GLU A 24 13.22 -6.23 13.21
C GLU A 24 13.26 -4.90 13.97
N LYS A 25 13.95 -4.88 15.12
CA LYS A 25 14.15 -3.64 15.90
C LYS A 25 14.92 -2.59 15.11
N ALA A 26 16.00 -2.98 14.42
CA ALA A 26 16.78 -2.07 13.59
C ALA A 26 16.00 -1.57 12.35
N VAL A 27 15.15 -2.42 11.76
CA VAL A 27 14.30 -2.07 10.61
C VAL A 27 13.24 -1.04 11.01
N GLU A 28 12.60 -1.22 12.17
CA GLU A 28 11.55 -0.32 12.68
C GLU A 28 12.06 1.10 12.97
N GLU A 29 13.33 1.25 13.31
CA GLU A 29 13.98 2.54 13.55
C GLU A 29 14.28 3.31 12.25
N ILE A 30 14.21 2.67 11.08
CA ILE A 30 14.50 3.33 9.80
C ILE A 30 13.33 4.28 9.45
N PRO A 31 13.59 5.61 9.34
CA PRO A 31 12.55 6.54 8.95
C PRO A 31 12.17 6.36 7.48
N VAL A 32 10.90 6.01 7.27
CA VAL A 32 10.25 5.88 5.96
C VAL A 32 8.89 6.54 6.04
N ASP A 33 8.61 7.43 5.07
CA ASP A 33 7.29 8.01 4.87
C ASP A 33 6.94 7.90 3.38
N ILE A 34 6.38 6.74 3.00
CA ILE A 34 5.92 6.52 1.63
C ILE A 34 4.68 7.35 1.39
N LYS A 35 4.73 8.13 0.30
CA LYS A 35 3.58 8.80 -0.29
C LYS A 35 3.05 7.93 -1.41
N VAL A 36 1.74 7.72 -1.40
CA VAL A 36 1.06 6.94 -2.43
C VAL A 36 0.16 7.86 -3.24
N GLU A 37 0.37 7.87 -4.55
CA GLU A 37 -0.55 8.51 -5.48
C GLU A 37 -1.53 7.47 -6.05
N ARG A 38 -2.82 7.77 -5.94
CA ARG A 38 -3.91 6.91 -6.41
C ARG A 38 -4.33 7.31 -7.82
N PHE A 39 -3.60 6.82 -8.83
CA PHE A 39 -3.90 7.11 -10.23
C PHE A 39 -5.31 6.69 -10.64
N ASP A 40 -5.84 5.60 -10.08
CA ASP A 40 -7.22 5.16 -10.30
C ASP A 40 -8.22 6.26 -9.94
N LYS A 41 -8.05 6.91 -8.78
CA LYS A 41 -8.89 8.06 -8.39
C LYS A 41 -8.66 9.24 -9.31
N ALA A 42 -7.39 9.58 -9.56
CA ALA A 42 -7.04 10.70 -10.44
C ALA A 42 -7.65 10.54 -11.84
N PHE A 43 -7.71 9.32 -12.38
CA PHE A 43 -8.28 9.01 -13.69
C PHE A 43 -9.82 9.05 -13.68
N PHE A 44 -10.47 8.32 -12.76
CA PHE A 44 -11.93 8.18 -12.76
C PHE A 44 -12.70 9.37 -12.13
N GLU A 45 -12.02 10.23 -11.35
CA GLU A 45 -12.61 11.45 -10.79
C GLU A 45 -12.31 12.70 -11.65
N THR A 46 -11.38 12.60 -12.62
CA THR A 46 -11.17 13.65 -13.61
C THR A 46 -12.30 13.64 -14.62
N LYS A 47 -12.76 14.82 -15.04
CA LYS A 47 -13.78 14.93 -16.09
C LYS A 47 -13.18 14.61 -17.47
N PRO A 48 -13.93 14.04 -18.41
CA PRO A 48 -13.44 13.72 -19.76
C PRO A 48 -12.77 14.90 -20.48
N GLU A 49 -13.26 16.12 -20.28
CA GLU A 49 -12.70 17.33 -20.92
C GLU A 49 -11.28 17.66 -20.44
N ASP A 50 -10.90 17.16 -19.26
CA ASP A 50 -9.60 17.36 -18.63
C ASP A 50 -8.61 16.22 -18.95
N LEU A 51 -8.93 15.32 -19.89
CA LEU A 51 -8.07 14.20 -20.27
C LEU A 51 -6.64 14.65 -20.64
N ALA A 52 -6.50 15.77 -21.35
CA ALA A 52 -5.19 16.30 -21.73
C ALA A 52 -4.32 16.65 -20.50
N LYS A 53 -4.94 17.15 -19.42
CA LYS A 53 -4.25 17.50 -18.17
C LYS A 53 -3.77 16.25 -17.44
N ILE A 54 -4.61 15.23 -17.30
CA ILE A 54 -4.23 13.99 -16.60
C ILE A 54 -3.16 13.22 -17.38
N LYS A 55 -3.21 13.22 -18.72
CA LYS A 55 -2.16 12.67 -19.58
C LYS A 55 -0.80 13.33 -19.34
N LYS A 56 -0.78 14.66 -19.15
CA LYS A 56 0.45 15.40 -18.85
C LYS A 56 0.97 15.10 -17.45
N GLN A 57 0.08 14.91 -16.47
CA GLN A 57 0.46 14.62 -15.09
C GLN A 57 0.99 13.18 -14.94
N TYR A 58 0.42 12.22 -15.68
CA TYR A 58 0.70 10.78 -15.54
C TYR A 58 1.12 10.12 -16.87
N PRO A 59 2.11 10.66 -17.62
CA PRO A 59 2.40 10.24 -18.99
C PRO A 59 2.75 8.75 -19.11
N PHE A 60 3.31 8.15 -18.06
CA PHE A 60 3.63 6.73 -18.02
C PHE A 60 2.40 5.81 -18.16
N PHE A 61 1.21 6.28 -17.76
CA PHE A 61 -0.05 5.53 -17.87
C PHE A 61 -0.74 5.73 -19.22
N PHE A 62 -0.20 6.57 -20.11
CA PHE A 62 -0.77 6.88 -21.42
C PHE A 62 0.25 6.66 -22.53
N PRO A 63 0.39 5.42 -23.02
CA PRO A 63 1.31 5.10 -24.12
C PRO A 63 1.10 5.98 -25.35
N ALA A 64 2.20 6.38 -25.99
CA ALA A 64 2.17 7.14 -27.22
C ALA A 64 1.47 6.34 -28.34
N GLY A 65 0.68 7.02 -29.16
CA GLY A 65 -0.06 6.40 -30.27
C GLY A 65 -1.44 5.84 -29.91
N THR A 66 -1.82 5.81 -28.62
CA THR A 66 -3.20 5.47 -28.24
C THR A 66 -4.13 6.66 -28.44
N ASP A 67 -5.20 6.46 -29.21
CA ASP A 67 -6.24 7.46 -29.47
C ASP A 67 -6.97 7.89 -28.17
N ASP A 68 -7.25 9.19 -28.04
CA ASP A 68 -7.92 9.73 -26.86
C ASP A 68 -9.30 9.12 -26.63
N ASN A 69 -10.01 8.71 -27.68
CA ASN A 69 -11.31 8.04 -27.58
C ASN A 69 -11.23 6.73 -26.80
N VAL A 70 -10.09 6.03 -26.78
CA VAL A 70 -9.92 4.82 -25.97
C VAL A 70 -10.03 5.16 -24.48
N TRP A 71 -9.41 6.27 -24.07
CA TRP A 71 -9.43 6.73 -22.68
C TRP A 71 -10.77 7.35 -22.32
N LEU A 72 -11.33 8.20 -23.18
CA LEU A 72 -12.65 8.82 -22.96
C LEU A 72 -13.74 7.75 -22.80
N LYS A 73 -13.77 6.76 -23.70
CA LYS A 73 -14.70 5.62 -23.56
C LYS A 73 -14.50 4.89 -22.24
N LYS A 74 -13.25 4.65 -21.83
CA LYS A 74 -12.96 3.95 -20.57
C LYS A 74 -13.37 4.75 -19.32
N MET A 75 -13.25 6.08 -19.35
CA MET A 75 -13.65 6.95 -18.24
C MET A 75 -15.16 6.87 -17.95
N GLU A 76 -15.96 6.66 -19.00
CA GLU A 76 -17.42 6.67 -18.95
C GLU A 76 -18.05 5.26 -19.04
N ASP A 77 -17.27 4.24 -19.38
CA ASP A 77 -17.75 2.87 -19.54
C ASP A 77 -18.41 2.34 -18.24
N PRO A 78 -19.66 1.87 -18.29
CA PRO A 78 -20.41 1.47 -17.09
C PRO A 78 -19.73 0.38 -16.25
N ILE A 79 -19.09 -0.59 -16.90
CA ILE A 79 -18.41 -1.69 -16.21
C ILE A 79 -17.17 -1.16 -15.49
N TRP A 80 -16.40 -0.28 -16.14
CA TRP A 80 -15.26 0.37 -15.50
C TRP A 80 -15.68 1.27 -14.32
N ARG A 81 -16.82 1.97 -14.42
CA ARG A 81 -17.40 2.72 -13.29
C ARG A 81 -17.78 1.81 -12.13
N GLU A 82 -18.33 0.63 -12.40
CA GLU A 82 -18.68 -0.35 -11.37
C GLU A 82 -17.42 -0.88 -10.68
N VAL A 83 -16.40 -1.27 -11.45
CA VAL A 83 -15.10 -1.71 -10.90
C VAL A 83 -14.48 -0.61 -10.03
N TYR A 84 -14.47 0.64 -10.49
CA TYR A 84 -13.97 1.76 -9.70
C TYR A 84 -14.74 1.90 -8.38
N THR A 85 -16.06 1.78 -8.43
CA THR A 85 -16.93 1.87 -7.25
C THR A 85 -16.60 0.78 -6.22
N GLU A 86 -16.44 -0.48 -6.64
CA GLU A 86 -16.05 -1.57 -5.74
C GLU A 86 -14.66 -1.38 -5.15
N VAL A 87 -13.70 -0.88 -5.94
CA VAL A 87 -12.36 -0.51 -5.45
C VAL A 87 -12.46 0.57 -4.37
N GLN A 88 -13.28 1.61 -4.57
CA GLN A 88 -13.46 2.65 -3.54
C GLN A 88 -14.16 2.14 -2.29
N LYS A 89 -15.10 1.18 -2.40
CA LYS A 89 -15.70 0.54 -1.21
C LYS A 89 -14.65 -0.13 -0.34
N LYS A 90 -13.67 -0.80 -0.94
CA LYS A 90 -12.61 -1.51 -0.21
C LYS A 90 -11.45 -0.60 0.23
N TYR A 91 -11.07 0.37 -0.60
CA TYR A 91 -9.82 1.13 -0.49
C TYR A 91 -10.02 2.65 -0.42
N SER A 92 -11.18 3.11 0.04
CA SER A 92 -11.44 4.54 0.30
C SER A 92 -10.45 5.12 1.31
N ASN A 93 -10.17 4.38 2.38
CA ASN A 93 -9.04 4.63 3.27
C ASN A 93 -7.84 3.78 2.82
N PHE A 94 -6.81 4.44 2.27
CA PHE A 94 -5.59 3.76 1.82
C PHE A 94 -4.48 3.71 2.87
N GLU A 95 -4.70 4.29 4.06
CA GLU A 95 -3.70 4.34 5.13
C GLU A 95 -3.19 2.94 5.55
N PRO A 96 -4.04 1.90 5.68
CA PRO A 96 -3.55 0.56 6.02
C PRO A 96 -2.52 0.02 5.02
N VAL A 97 -2.79 0.18 3.72
CA VAL A 97 -1.86 -0.26 2.65
C VAL A 97 -0.61 0.62 2.62
N ARG A 98 -0.74 1.92 2.88
CA ARG A 98 0.42 2.82 3.01
C ARG A 98 1.36 2.38 4.14
N GLN A 99 0.81 1.93 5.27
CA GLN A 99 1.61 1.40 6.37
C GLN A 99 2.29 0.08 6.02
N GLU A 100 1.61 -0.81 5.29
CA GLU A 100 2.24 -2.02 4.73
C GLU A 100 3.41 -1.67 3.79
N PHE A 101 3.26 -0.64 2.96
CA PHE A 101 4.36 -0.14 2.13
C PHE A 101 5.49 0.46 2.96
N ASN A 102 5.20 1.25 4.00
CA ASN A 102 6.25 1.74 4.89
C ASN A 102 7.07 0.59 5.46
N THR A 103 6.41 -0.44 6.00
CA THR A 103 7.07 -1.65 6.51
C THR A 103 7.92 -2.31 5.42
N LEU A 104 7.37 -2.50 4.22
CA LEU A 104 8.10 -3.10 3.10
C LEU A 104 9.37 -2.28 2.77
N PHE A 105 9.24 -0.96 2.64
CA PHE A 105 10.35 -0.10 2.25
C PHE A 105 11.38 0.11 3.37
N GLN A 106 11.01 -0.03 4.65
CA GLN A 106 11.97 -0.14 5.75
C GLN A 106 12.85 -1.38 5.57
N HIS A 107 12.26 -2.53 5.25
CA HIS A 107 13.02 -3.75 4.97
C HIS A 107 13.90 -3.58 3.73
N VAL A 108 13.36 -3.01 2.64
CA VAL A 108 14.16 -2.77 1.43
C VAL A 108 15.39 -1.91 1.75
N LYS A 109 15.23 -0.79 2.48
CA LYS A 109 16.36 0.06 2.89
C LYS A 109 17.36 -0.63 3.81
N TYR A 110 16.92 -1.58 4.63
CA TYR A 110 17.82 -2.31 5.53
C TYR A 110 18.71 -3.29 4.77
N TYR A 111 18.18 -3.94 3.73
CA TYR A 111 18.88 -5.02 3.02
C TYR A 111 19.61 -4.58 1.73
N PHE A 112 19.25 -3.45 1.11
CA PHE A 112 19.80 -2.96 -0.16
C PHE A 112 20.26 -1.51 -0.06
#